data_AF-A0A6B2ELS3-F1
#
_entry.id   AF-A0A6B2ELS3-F1
#
_cell.length_a   1.000
_cell.length_b   1.000
_cell.length_c   1.000
_cell.angle_alpha   90.00
_cell.angle_beta   90.00
_cell.angle_gamma   90.00
#
_symmetry.space_group_name_H-M   'P 1'
#
loop_
_entity.id
_entity.type
_entity.pdbx_description
1 polymer ?
#
loop_
_entity_poly.entity_id
_entity_poly.type
_entity_poly.pdbx_seq_one_letter_code
_entity_poly.pdbx_strand_id
1 'polypeptide(L)'
;ERLQLLREMKEFEDEINGKIDGILEKLDWDRETVLKNYEKQKKANKKAKTGHFVQYSENYQEFYQGRIPSLTIDKELQAKIIEDSRKANPGMALMLPVENLKSRDLPETPDDVLFNFTREEKLSLYEYTAEKLKNPPEDEKSYLLKMPEESNSKSMTFADVVDMERQLKRRRMKHRTTKEPPLSHTETIRKLISTQTEAWENYLKKAEKDATNKHHKRKRERKHKRRRSHS
;
A
#
# COMPACT_ATOMS: atom_id res chain seq x y z
N GLU A 1 -39.14 -48.97 -11.54
CA GLU A 1 -37.87 -48.21 -11.61
C GLU A 1 -37.97 -46.83 -10.97
N ARG A 2 -38.58 -45.80 -11.58
CA ARG A 2 -38.61 -44.42 -11.01
C ARG A 2 -39.20 -44.29 -9.60
N LEU A 3 -40.22 -45.08 -9.25
CA LEU A 3 -40.83 -45.06 -7.91
C LEU A 3 -39.98 -45.77 -6.84
N GLN A 4 -39.16 -46.74 -7.23
CA GLN A 4 -38.20 -47.37 -6.31
C GLN A 4 -37.06 -46.40 -6.00
N LEU A 5 -36.53 -45.74 -7.03
CA LEU A 5 -35.48 -44.72 -6.87
C LEU A 5 -35.91 -43.60 -5.92
N LEU A 6 -37.15 -43.10 -6.05
CA LEU A 6 -37.68 -42.07 -5.13
C LEU A 6 -37.81 -42.57 -3.69
N ARG A 7 -38.08 -43.86 -3.49
CA ARG A 7 -38.18 -44.47 -2.17
C ARG A 7 -36.80 -44.60 -1.53
N GLU A 8 -35.83 -45.11 -2.27
CA GLU A 8 -34.43 -45.23 -1.85
C GLU A 8 -33.83 -43.86 -1.52
N MET A 9 -34.10 -42.83 -2.32
CA MET A 9 -33.65 -41.46 -2.03
C MET A 9 -34.23 -40.92 -0.72
N LYS A 10 -35.49 -41.25 -0.42
CA LYS A 10 -36.16 -40.79 0.79
C LYS A 10 -35.60 -41.50 2.04
N GLU A 11 -35.39 -42.81 1.95
CA GLU A 11 -34.75 -43.59 3.02
C GLU A 11 -33.34 -43.09 3.32
N PHE A 12 -32.57 -42.73 2.28
CA PHE A 12 -31.26 -42.13 2.42
C PHE A 12 -31.31 -40.74 3.07
N GLU A 13 -32.28 -39.90 2.69
CA GLU A 13 -32.47 -38.58 3.29
C GLU A 13 -32.81 -38.69 4.79
N ASP A 14 -33.67 -39.64 5.16
CA ASP A 14 -34.04 -39.90 6.55
C ASP A 14 -32.84 -40.41 7.36
N GLU A 15 -32.02 -41.30 6.81
CA GLU A 15 -30.79 -41.79 7.47
C GLU A 15 -29.78 -40.66 7.71
N ILE A 16 -29.58 -39.78 6.73
CA ILE A 16 -28.70 -38.62 6.87
C ILE A 16 -29.24 -37.65 7.92
N ASN A 17 -30.52 -37.34 7.89
CA ASN A 17 -31.13 -36.44 8.86
C ASN A 17 -30.96 -36.99 10.29
N GLY A 18 -31.18 -38.29 10.50
CA GLY A 18 -30.94 -38.92 11.80
C GLY A 18 -29.49 -38.83 12.27
N LYS A 19 -28.51 -39.00 11.38
CA LYS A 19 -27.08 -38.81 11.71
C LYS A 19 -26.75 -37.36 12.06
N ILE A 20 -27.31 -36.40 11.32
CA ILE A 20 -27.12 -34.98 11.58
C ILE A 20 -27.69 -34.62 12.95
N ASP A 21 -28.92 -35.04 13.23
CA ASP A 21 -29.58 -34.75 14.50
C ASP A 21 -28.80 -35.37 15.68
N GLY A 22 -28.28 -36.59 15.53
CA GLY A 22 -27.41 -37.21 16.54
C GLY A 22 -26.05 -36.53 16.74
N ILE A 23 -25.51 -35.84 15.73
CA ILE A 23 -24.31 -35.00 15.87
C ILE A 23 -24.65 -33.68 16.57
N LEU A 24 -25.78 -33.07 16.20
CA LEU A 24 -26.25 -31.83 16.79
C LEU A 24 -26.55 -31.99 18.29
N GLU A 25 -27.20 -33.10 18.67
CA GLU A 25 -27.48 -33.43 20.07
C GLU A 25 -26.18 -33.63 20.88
N LYS A 26 -25.17 -34.33 20.32
CA LYS A 26 -23.87 -34.49 20.98
C LYS A 26 -23.10 -33.18 21.20
N LEU A 27 -23.40 -32.16 20.41
CA LEU A 27 -22.74 -30.85 20.46
C LEU A 27 -23.58 -29.81 21.22
N ASP A 28 -24.76 -30.17 21.73
CA ASP A 28 -25.77 -29.26 22.29
C ASP A 28 -26.11 -28.11 21.31
N TRP A 29 -26.14 -28.41 20.01
CA TRP A 29 -26.40 -27.43 18.96
C TRP A 29 -27.81 -27.57 18.43
N ASP A 30 -28.52 -26.44 18.35
CA ASP A 30 -29.85 -26.39 17.77
C ASP A 30 -29.80 -26.17 16.26
N ARG A 31 -30.59 -26.96 15.51
CA ARG A 31 -30.63 -26.99 14.04
C ARG A 31 -30.97 -25.63 13.45
N GLU A 32 -31.88 -24.90 14.09
CA GLU A 32 -32.23 -23.54 13.67
C GLU A 32 -31.05 -22.58 13.76
N THR A 33 -30.22 -22.73 14.79
CA THR A 33 -29.09 -21.84 15.06
C THR A 33 -27.98 -22.07 14.03
N VAL A 34 -27.74 -23.33 13.66
CA VAL A 34 -26.79 -23.70 12.60
C VAL A 34 -27.23 -23.14 11.25
N LEU A 35 -28.52 -23.24 10.91
CA LEU A 35 -29.08 -22.70 9.67
C LEU A 35 -28.96 -21.17 9.62
N LYS A 36 -29.33 -20.46 10.71
CA LYS A 36 -29.18 -19.00 10.82
C LYS A 36 -27.73 -18.56 10.65
N ASN A 37 -26.78 -19.29 11.23
CA ASN A 37 -25.34 -19.01 11.09
C ASN A 37 -24.85 -19.26 9.66
N TYR A 38 -25.28 -20.36 9.03
CA TYR A 38 -24.96 -20.65 7.63
C TYR A 38 -25.49 -19.57 6.69
N GLU A 39 -26.73 -19.12 6.86
CA GLU A 39 -27.29 -18.01 6.08
C GLU A 39 -26.54 -16.69 6.29
N LYS A 40 -26.15 -16.39 7.53
CA LYS A 40 -25.37 -15.20 7.86
C LYS A 40 -24.00 -15.23 7.18
N GLN A 41 -23.31 -16.38 7.17
CA GLN A 41 -22.06 -16.54 6.43
C GLN A 41 -22.26 -16.46 4.91
N LYS A 42 -23.33 -17.04 4.37
CA LYS A 42 -23.67 -16.94 2.94
C LYS A 42 -23.94 -15.49 2.53
N LYS A 43 -24.62 -14.70 3.37
CA LYS A 43 -24.83 -13.26 3.18
C LYS A 43 -23.53 -12.47 3.28
N ALA A 44 -22.65 -12.78 4.24
CA ALA A 44 -21.33 -12.15 4.36
C ALA A 44 -20.44 -12.46 3.14
N ASN A 45 -20.41 -13.70 2.67
CA ASN A 45 -19.65 -14.11 1.50
C ASN A 45 -20.21 -13.51 0.20
N LYS A 46 -21.53 -13.34 0.08
CA LYS A 46 -22.14 -12.58 -1.02
C LYS A 46 -21.73 -11.10 -0.99
N LYS A 47 -21.70 -10.48 0.21
CA LYS A 47 -21.24 -9.09 0.39
C LYS A 47 -19.74 -8.91 0.11
N ALA A 48 -18.91 -9.94 0.38
CA ALA A 48 -17.49 -9.93 0.04
C ALA A 48 -17.23 -10.12 -1.47
N LYS A 49 -18.14 -10.81 -2.19
CA LYS A 49 -18.07 -11.00 -3.65
C LYS A 49 -18.65 -9.84 -4.45
N THR A 50 -19.54 -9.02 -3.88
CA THR A 50 -19.82 -7.68 -4.43
C THR A 50 -18.63 -6.80 -4.10
N GLY A 51 -17.74 -6.66 -5.09
CA GLY A 51 -16.38 -6.17 -4.92
C GLY A 51 -16.25 -5.01 -3.94
N HIS A 52 -15.29 -5.15 -3.03
CA HIS A 52 -14.52 -3.98 -2.64
C HIS A 52 -13.90 -3.44 -3.94
N PHE A 53 -14.63 -2.57 -4.65
CA PHE A 53 -13.99 -1.63 -5.54
C PHE A 53 -13.05 -0.87 -4.62
N VAL A 54 -11.74 -1.10 -4.78
CA VAL A 54 -10.74 -0.20 -4.22
C VAL A 54 -11.09 1.13 -4.86
N GLN A 55 -11.82 1.97 -4.12
CA GLN A 55 -11.96 3.37 -4.48
C GLN A 55 -10.55 3.93 -4.32
N TYR A 56 -9.74 3.82 -5.38
CA TYR A 56 -8.67 4.75 -5.58
C TYR A 56 -9.34 6.11 -5.42
N SER A 57 -8.94 6.88 -4.41
CA SER A 57 -9.45 8.25 -4.30
C SER A 57 -9.22 8.88 -5.66
N GLU A 58 -10.26 9.45 -6.27
CA GLU A 58 -10.23 10.02 -7.64
C GLU A 58 -9.00 10.93 -7.84
N ASN A 59 -8.48 11.50 -6.75
CA ASN A 59 -7.25 12.29 -6.67
C ASN A 59 -5.95 11.57 -7.10
N TYR A 60 -5.83 10.23 -7.07
CA TYR A 60 -4.59 9.56 -7.47
C TYR A 60 -4.40 9.59 -8.98
N GLN A 61 -5.48 9.48 -9.75
CA GLN A 61 -5.40 9.53 -11.22
C GLN A 61 -4.98 10.92 -11.69
N GLU A 62 -5.54 11.99 -11.09
CA GLU A 62 -5.10 13.37 -11.33
C GLU A 62 -3.65 13.61 -10.91
N PHE A 63 -3.19 13.00 -9.81
CA PHE A 63 -1.81 13.15 -9.34
C PHE A 63 -0.77 12.65 -10.35
N TYR A 64 -1.08 11.56 -11.07
CA TYR A 64 -0.19 10.96 -12.06
C TYR A 64 -0.41 11.50 -13.48
N GLN A 65 -1.55 12.14 -13.77
CA GLN A 65 -1.81 12.79 -15.06
C GLN A 65 -0.73 13.83 -15.37
N GLY A 66 0.03 13.58 -16.44
CA GLY A 66 1.10 14.46 -16.92
C GLY A 66 2.43 14.37 -16.18
N ARG A 67 2.54 13.55 -15.12
CA ARG A 67 3.81 13.35 -14.37
C ARG A 67 4.52 12.06 -14.71
N ILE A 68 3.77 10.97 -14.88
CA ILE A 68 4.31 9.68 -15.31
C ILE A 68 3.99 9.51 -16.79
N PRO A 69 4.99 9.22 -17.65
CA PRO A 69 4.72 8.87 -19.02
C PRO A 69 3.95 7.55 -19.03
N SER A 70 2.67 7.60 -19.44
CA SER A 70 1.81 6.44 -19.53
C SER A 70 1.75 5.94 -20.96
N LEU A 71 1.82 4.62 -21.14
CA LEU A 71 1.64 3.95 -22.43
C LEU A 71 0.39 3.09 -22.35
N THR A 72 -0.59 3.37 -23.19
CA THR A 72 -1.77 2.52 -23.35
C THR A 72 -1.47 1.42 -24.37
N ILE A 73 -1.75 0.17 -24.00
CA ILE A 73 -1.59 -0.99 -24.89
C ILE A 73 -2.97 -1.52 -25.26
N ASP A 74 -3.31 -1.41 -26.53
CA ASP A 74 -4.56 -1.96 -27.08
C ASP A 74 -4.42 -3.47 -27.39
N LYS A 75 -5.56 -4.17 -27.55
CA LYS A 75 -5.59 -5.61 -27.88
C LYS A 75 -4.75 -5.95 -29.12
N GLU A 76 -4.86 -5.13 -30.17
CA GLU A 76 -4.11 -5.32 -31.41
C GLU A 76 -2.60 -5.09 -31.22
N LEU A 77 -2.24 -4.08 -30.41
CA LEU A 77 -0.85 -3.76 -30.13
C LEU A 77 -0.20 -4.85 -29.28
N GLN A 78 -0.91 -5.36 -28.29
CA GLN A 78 -0.48 -6.48 -27.46
C GLN A 78 -0.19 -7.73 -28.32
N ALA A 79 -1.11 -8.09 -29.21
CA ALA A 79 -0.91 -9.22 -30.13
C ALA A 79 0.31 -9.00 -31.03
N LYS A 80 0.48 -7.78 -31.57
CA LYS A 80 1.63 -7.43 -32.41
C LYS A 80 2.97 -7.54 -31.68
N ILE A 81 3.04 -7.06 -30.44
CA ILE A 81 4.26 -7.14 -29.61
C ILE A 81 4.66 -8.60 -29.39
N ILE A 82 3.69 -9.47 -29.10
CA ILE A 82 3.92 -10.89 -28.86
C ILE A 82 4.30 -11.62 -30.17
N GLU A 83 3.68 -11.26 -31.28
CA GLU A 83 4.06 -11.78 -32.60
C GLU A 83 5.49 -11.39 -32.98
N ASP A 84 5.87 -10.14 -32.75
CA ASP A 84 7.22 -9.64 -33.07
C ASP A 84 8.29 -10.27 -32.15
N SER A 85 7.98 -10.49 -30.86
CA SER A 85 8.89 -11.21 -29.94
C SER A 85 9.04 -12.69 -30.29
N ARG A 86 7.98 -13.35 -30.75
CA ARG A 86 8.06 -14.73 -31.28
C ARG A 86 8.85 -14.83 -32.58
N LYS A 87 8.77 -13.81 -33.46
CA LYS A 87 9.62 -13.76 -34.67
C LYS A 87 11.09 -13.63 -34.28
N ALA A 88 11.41 -12.84 -33.26
CA ALA A 88 12.77 -12.72 -32.74
C ALA A 88 13.25 -14.02 -32.07
N ASN A 89 12.37 -14.68 -31.30
CA ASN A 89 12.67 -15.91 -30.58
C ASN A 89 11.65 -17.02 -30.92
N PRO A 90 11.92 -17.86 -31.94
CA PRO A 90 10.97 -18.89 -32.38
C PRO A 90 10.73 -20.01 -31.35
N GLY A 91 11.58 -20.12 -30.34
CA GLY A 91 11.42 -21.04 -29.20
C GLY A 91 10.52 -20.51 -28.08
N MET A 92 9.95 -19.31 -28.24
CA MET A 92 9.13 -18.66 -27.21
C MET A 92 7.86 -19.45 -26.91
N ALA A 93 7.65 -19.77 -25.63
CA ALA A 93 6.47 -20.47 -25.15
C ALA A 93 5.32 -19.47 -25.00
N LEU A 94 4.34 -19.55 -25.92
CA LEU A 94 3.09 -18.81 -25.82
C LEU A 94 2.05 -19.60 -25.03
N MET A 95 1.23 -18.89 -24.25
CA MET A 95 0.10 -19.53 -23.56
C MET A 95 -1.03 -19.87 -24.54
N LEU A 96 -1.19 -19.02 -25.56
CA LEU A 96 -2.20 -19.18 -26.61
C LEU A 96 -1.53 -19.35 -27.98
N PRO A 97 -2.14 -20.14 -28.90
CA PRO A 97 -1.71 -20.17 -30.29
C PRO A 97 -1.73 -18.77 -30.93
N VAL A 98 -0.85 -18.53 -31.91
CA VAL A 98 -0.68 -17.21 -32.56
C VAL A 98 -1.99 -16.65 -33.09
N GLU A 99 -2.83 -17.51 -33.65
CA GLU A 99 -4.12 -17.15 -34.25
C GLU A 99 -5.13 -16.60 -33.24
N ASN A 100 -5.00 -16.98 -31.96
CA ASN A 100 -5.91 -16.59 -30.89
C ASN A 100 -5.42 -15.38 -30.08
N LEU A 101 -4.25 -14.80 -30.42
CA LEU A 101 -3.69 -13.66 -29.70
C LEU A 101 -4.56 -12.40 -29.79
N LYS A 102 -5.21 -12.18 -30.94
CA LYS A 102 -6.05 -10.99 -31.18
C LYS A 102 -7.40 -11.04 -30.46
N SER A 103 -7.87 -12.24 -30.16
CA SER A 103 -9.13 -12.49 -29.46
C SER A 103 -8.97 -12.48 -27.94
N ARG A 104 -7.76 -12.33 -27.44
CA ARG A 104 -7.45 -12.30 -26.01
C ARG A 104 -7.93 -10.98 -25.40
N ASP A 105 -8.53 -11.08 -24.23
CA ASP A 105 -8.93 -9.90 -23.46
C ASP A 105 -7.75 -9.23 -22.77
N LEU A 106 -7.87 -7.91 -22.59
CA LEU A 106 -6.89 -7.13 -21.84
C LEU A 106 -6.98 -7.52 -20.36
N PRO A 107 -5.85 -7.60 -19.65
CA PRO A 107 -5.86 -7.89 -18.23
C PRO A 107 -6.52 -6.72 -17.48
N GLU A 108 -7.64 -6.98 -16.80
CA GLU A 108 -8.32 -5.99 -15.96
C GLU A 108 -7.68 -5.92 -14.57
N THR A 109 -7.13 -7.03 -14.10
CA THR A 109 -6.47 -7.14 -12.80
C THR A 109 -4.99 -7.55 -12.96
N PRO A 110 -4.13 -7.22 -11.97
CA PRO A 110 -2.74 -7.70 -11.97
C PRO A 110 -2.63 -9.22 -11.93
N ASP A 111 -3.61 -9.90 -11.31
CA ASP A 111 -3.67 -11.36 -11.30
C ASP A 111 -3.89 -11.93 -12.70
N ASP A 112 -4.68 -11.26 -13.55
CA ASP A 112 -4.85 -11.66 -14.96
C ASP A 112 -3.52 -11.63 -15.72
N VAL A 113 -2.67 -10.64 -15.44
CA VAL A 113 -1.31 -10.61 -16.01
C VAL A 113 -0.52 -11.82 -15.53
N LEU A 114 -0.60 -12.15 -14.23
CA LEU A 114 0.17 -13.24 -13.64
C LEU A 114 -0.23 -14.62 -14.19
N PHE A 115 -1.53 -14.89 -14.36
CA PHE A 115 -2.02 -16.21 -14.75
C PHE A 115 -2.22 -16.39 -16.26
N ASN A 116 -2.64 -15.34 -16.98
CA ASN A 116 -2.99 -15.47 -18.40
C ASN A 116 -1.80 -15.25 -19.35
N PHE A 117 -0.62 -14.93 -18.82
CA PHE A 117 0.57 -14.62 -19.62
C PHE A 117 1.78 -15.45 -19.16
N THR A 118 2.54 -15.93 -20.14
CA THR A 118 3.82 -16.58 -19.84
C THR A 118 4.87 -15.56 -19.42
N ARG A 119 5.94 -16.04 -18.79
CA ARG A 119 7.06 -15.18 -18.37
C ARG A 119 7.65 -14.41 -19.57
N GLU A 120 7.77 -15.06 -20.72
CA GLU A 120 8.37 -14.46 -21.92
C GLU A 120 7.43 -13.42 -22.54
N GLU A 121 6.12 -13.67 -22.56
CA GLU A 121 5.13 -12.69 -23.01
C GLU A 121 5.17 -11.42 -22.13
N LYS A 122 5.21 -11.59 -20.81
CA LYS A 122 5.35 -10.47 -19.85
C LYS A 122 6.62 -9.67 -20.11
N LEU A 123 7.75 -10.34 -20.32
CA LEU A 123 9.03 -9.69 -20.61
C LEU A 123 8.95 -8.89 -21.91
N SER A 124 8.37 -9.45 -22.98
CA SER A 124 8.24 -8.73 -24.25
C SER A 124 7.39 -7.45 -24.15
N LEU A 125 6.31 -7.48 -23.36
CA LEU A 125 5.48 -6.30 -23.09
C LEU A 125 6.25 -5.26 -22.27
N TYR A 126 7.01 -5.71 -21.28
CA TYR A 126 7.85 -4.84 -20.47
C TYR A 126 8.95 -4.17 -21.30
N GLU A 127 9.71 -4.94 -22.08
CA GLU A 127 10.77 -4.42 -22.95
C GLU A 127 10.21 -3.41 -23.95
N TYR A 128 9.08 -3.72 -24.59
CA TYR A 128 8.42 -2.79 -25.50
C TYR A 128 8.04 -1.46 -24.80
N THR A 129 7.44 -1.55 -23.61
CA THR A 129 7.06 -0.34 -22.86
C THR A 129 8.28 0.46 -22.43
N ALA A 130 9.34 -0.20 -21.96
CA ALA A 130 10.59 0.44 -21.56
C ALA A 130 11.31 1.15 -22.73
N GLU A 131 11.30 0.54 -23.93
CA GLU A 131 11.89 1.17 -25.12
C GLU A 131 11.12 2.41 -25.58
N LYS A 132 9.78 2.37 -25.50
CA LYS A 132 8.93 3.50 -25.89
C LYS A 132 8.94 4.61 -24.86
N LEU A 133 9.01 4.25 -23.58
CA LEU A 133 9.10 5.18 -22.46
C LEU A 133 10.57 5.54 -22.22
N LYS A 134 11.09 6.47 -23.04
CA LYS A 134 12.50 6.95 -23.00
C LYS A 134 12.96 7.50 -21.63
N ASN A 135 12.01 7.77 -20.73
CA ASN A 135 12.29 8.21 -19.37
C ASN A 135 11.94 7.05 -18.43
N PRO A 136 12.91 6.45 -17.72
CA PRO A 136 12.57 5.55 -16.64
C PRO A 136 11.65 6.31 -15.67
N PRO A 137 10.57 5.69 -15.17
CA PRO A 137 9.76 6.32 -14.15
C PRO A 137 10.70 6.75 -13.03
N GLU A 138 10.68 8.03 -12.64
CA GLU A 138 11.42 8.45 -11.45
C GLU A 138 10.97 7.51 -10.34
N ASP A 139 11.94 6.82 -9.72
CA ASP A 139 11.74 5.78 -8.72
C ASP A 139 10.55 6.16 -7.84
N GLU A 140 9.51 5.33 -7.69
CA GLU A 140 8.26 5.71 -7.00
C GLU A 140 8.52 6.29 -5.59
N LYS A 141 9.67 5.91 -5.02
CA LYS A 141 10.26 6.44 -3.78
C LYS A 141 10.54 7.94 -3.83
N SER A 142 10.89 8.50 -4.98
CA SER A 142 11.08 9.93 -5.18
C SER A 142 9.78 10.71 -5.01
N TYR A 143 8.61 10.12 -5.34
CA TYR A 143 7.30 10.74 -5.15
C TYR A 143 6.75 10.56 -3.74
N LEU A 144 6.95 9.38 -3.13
CA LEU A 144 6.57 9.10 -1.73
C LEU A 144 7.47 9.83 -0.73
N LEU A 145 8.70 10.16 -1.13
CA LEU A 145 9.70 10.87 -0.33
C LEU A 145 10.00 12.27 -0.89
N LYS A 146 9.02 12.94 -1.53
CA LYS A 146 9.04 14.40 -1.52
C LYS A 146 8.76 14.82 -0.08
N MET A 147 9.83 14.97 0.69
CA MET A 147 9.82 15.79 1.90
C MET A 147 9.01 17.04 1.55
N PRO A 148 7.99 17.41 2.34
CA PRO A 148 7.17 18.57 2.02
C PRO A 148 8.12 19.70 1.70
N GLU A 149 7.98 20.26 0.50
CA GLU A 149 8.84 21.34 0.04
C GLU A 149 8.97 22.35 1.18
N GLU A 150 10.20 22.75 1.50
CA GLU A 150 10.53 23.73 2.54
C GLU A 150 9.92 25.12 2.25
N SER A 151 8.97 25.22 1.30
CA SER A 151 8.24 26.41 0.91
C SER A 151 7.26 26.91 1.97
N ASN A 152 6.99 26.11 3.02
CA ASN A 152 6.36 26.59 4.26
C ASN A 152 7.27 26.35 5.46
N SER A 153 8.48 26.89 5.41
CA SER A 153 9.32 27.11 6.59
C SER A 153 8.70 28.17 7.53
N LYS A 154 7.49 27.93 8.03
CA LYS A 154 7.03 28.62 9.24
C LYS A 154 7.97 28.14 10.33
N SER A 155 8.82 29.02 10.85
CA SER A 155 9.65 28.72 12.01
C SER A 155 8.74 28.23 13.13
N MET A 156 8.77 26.93 13.41
CA MET A 156 7.99 26.34 14.48
C MET A 156 8.39 27.00 15.80
N THR A 157 7.43 27.67 16.44
CA THR A 157 7.64 28.30 17.74
C THR A 157 7.72 27.21 18.80
N PHE A 158 8.35 27.48 19.94
CA PHE A 158 8.46 26.50 21.04
C PHE A 158 7.09 25.96 21.48
N ALA A 159 6.06 26.81 21.48
CA ALA A 159 4.68 26.41 21.76
C ALA A 159 4.16 25.38 20.74
N ASP A 160 4.44 25.58 19.45
CA ASP A 160 4.01 24.68 18.37
C ASP A 160 4.67 23.29 18.49
N VAL A 161 5.93 23.25 18.91
CA VAL A 161 6.67 21.99 19.18
C VAL A 161 6.03 21.24 20.35
N VAL A 162 5.71 21.93 21.44
CA VAL A 162 5.07 21.33 22.62
C VAL A 162 3.66 20.82 22.28
N ASP A 163 2.91 21.57 21.48
CA ASP A 163 1.57 21.17 21.06
C ASP A 163 1.60 19.97 20.10
N MET A 164 2.57 19.91 19.18
CA MET A 164 2.79 18.71 18.38
C MET A 164 3.16 17.50 19.25
N GLU A 165 4.02 17.67 20.25
CA GLU A 165 4.39 16.58 21.15
C GLU A 165 3.18 16.08 21.96
N ARG A 166 2.33 17.00 22.44
CA ARG A 166 1.04 16.66 23.09
C ARG A 166 0.11 15.94 22.13
N GLN A 167 -0.03 16.42 20.90
CA GLN A 167 -0.87 15.78 19.88
C GLN A 167 -0.36 14.40 19.50
N LEU A 168 0.95 14.21 19.34
CA LEU A 168 1.56 12.91 19.08
C LEU A 168 1.32 11.93 20.24
N LYS A 169 1.46 12.39 21.50
CA LYS A 169 1.12 11.58 22.69
C LYS A 169 -0.36 11.20 22.73
N ARG A 170 -1.28 12.12 22.38
CA ARG A 170 -2.72 11.85 22.31
C ARG A 170 -3.10 10.91 21.17
N ARG A 171 -2.49 11.07 19.98
CA ARG A 171 -2.70 10.20 18.81
C ARG A 171 -2.16 8.78 19.06
N ARG A 172 -0.98 8.66 19.69
CA ARG A 172 -0.45 7.37 20.17
C ARG A 172 -1.37 6.67 21.17
N MET A 173 -2.16 7.41 21.93
CA MET A 173 -3.05 6.83 22.94
C MET A 173 -4.29 6.14 22.33
N LYS A 174 -4.86 6.67 21.23
CA LYS A 174 -6.08 6.12 20.62
C LYS A 174 -5.89 4.78 19.89
N HIS A 175 -4.67 4.47 19.42
CA HIS A 175 -4.36 3.21 18.72
C HIS A 175 -3.45 2.27 19.53
N ARG A 176 -3.30 2.51 20.84
CA ARG A 176 -2.53 1.63 21.74
C ARG A 176 -3.40 0.47 22.23
N THR A 177 -3.78 -0.43 21.33
CA THR A 177 -4.42 -1.71 21.70
C THR A 177 -3.42 -2.71 22.29
N THR A 178 -2.12 -2.52 22.04
CA THR A 178 -1.05 -3.24 22.73
C THR A 178 -0.32 -2.29 23.66
N LYS A 179 -0.51 -2.48 24.97
CA LYS A 179 0.38 -1.92 25.98
C LYS A 179 1.77 -2.46 25.65
N GLU A 180 2.68 -1.65 25.10
CA GLU A 180 4.09 -1.98 25.25
C GLU A 180 4.31 -2.25 26.75
N PRO A 181 4.97 -3.37 27.11
CA PRO A 181 5.19 -3.72 28.50
C PRO A 181 5.81 -2.53 29.23
N PRO A 182 5.47 -2.30 30.52
CA PRO A 182 6.08 -1.22 31.27
C PRO A 182 7.60 -1.35 31.16
N LEU A 183 8.25 -0.27 30.70
CA LEU A 183 9.70 -0.24 30.50
C LEU A 183 10.37 -0.79 31.76
N SER A 184 11.26 -1.76 31.57
CA SER A 184 12.06 -2.26 32.68
C SER A 184 12.86 -1.11 33.31
N HIS A 185 13.24 -1.24 34.58
CA HIS A 185 14.03 -0.20 35.27
C HIS A 185 15.31 0.14 34.47
N THR A 186 15.95 -0.87 33.87
CA THR A 186 17.13 -0.69 33.02
C THR A 186 16.83 0.08 31.74
N GLU A 187 15.69 -0.18 31.09
CA GLU A 187 15.25 0.55 29.90
C GLU A 187 14.85 2.00 30.24
N THR A 188 14.28 2.20 31.43
CA THR A 188 13.96 3.53 31.96
C THR A 188 15.23 4.36 32.15
N ILE A 189 16.29 3.75 32.71
CA ILE A 189 17.60 4.38 32.85
C ILE A 189 18.21 4.67 31.47
N ARG A 190 18.19 3.71 30.54
CA ARG A 190 18.71 3.91 29.17
C ARG A 190 18.01 5.07 28.46
N LYS A 191 16.69 5.16 28.59
CA LYS A 191 15.89 6.24 28.02
C LYS A 191 16.16 7.59 28.69
N LEU A 192 16.33 7.61 30.00
CA LEU A 192 16.71 8.83 30.71
C LEU A 192 18.08 9.35 30.23
N ILE A 193 19.07 8.46 30.15
CA ILE A 193 20.40 8.79 29.64
C ILE A 193 20.29 9.33 28.21
N SER A 194 19.60 8.63 27.30
CA SER A 194 19.46 9.09 25.91
C SER A 194 18.82 10.48 25.82
N THR A 195 17.76 10.73 26.60
CA THR A 195 17.11 12.05 26.63
C THR A 195 18.01 13.16 27.17
N GLN A 196 18.81 12.87 28.20
CA GLN A 196 19.77 13.83 28.77
C GLN A 196 20.91 14.11 27.79
N THR A 197 21.45 13.09 27.13
CA THR A 197 22.51 13.23 26.13
C THR A 197 22.03 14.05 24.93
N GLU A 198 20.83 13.76 24.42
CA GLU A 198 20.23 14.48 23.30
C GLU A 198 19.97 15.97 23.66
N ALA A 199 19.46 16.23 24.87
CA ALA A 199 19.27 17.59 25.36
C ALA A 199 20.61 18.36 25.46
N TRP A 200 21.67 17.70 25.92
CA TRP A 200 23.01 18.27 25.99
C TRP A 200 23.61 18.55 24.61
N GLU A 201 23.52 17.61 23.68
CA GLU A 201 23.96 17.82 22.30
C GLU A 201 23.24 18.99 21.64
N ASN A 202 21.92 19.09 21.84
CA ASN A 202 21.12 20.19 21.32
C ASN A 202 21.52 21.53 21.94
N TYR A 203 21.85 21.55 23.23
CA TYR A 203 22.37 22.75 23.89
C TYR A 203 23.71 23.21 23.30
N LEU A 204 24.66 22.28 23.09
CA LEU A 204 25.95 22.59 22.49
C LEU A 204 25.81 23.10 21.04
N LYS A 205 25.01 22.40 20.22
CA LYS A 205 24.71 22.83 18.84
C LYS A 205 24.03 24.21 18.80
N LYS A 206 23.17 24.53 19.78
CA LYS A 206 22.54 25.85 19.88
C LYS A 206 23.56 26.92 20.26
N ALA A 207 24.46 26.64 21.21
CA ALA A 207 25.52 27.56 21.61
C ALA A 207 26.46 27.90 20.43
N GLU A 208 26.82 26.91 19.61
CA GLU A 208 27.60 27.10 18.38
C GLU A 208 26.87 27.95 17.34
N LYS A 209 25.58 27.68 17.11
CA LYS A 209 24.73 28.48 16.20
C LYS A 209 24.58 29.92 16.68
N ASP A 210 24.44 30.15 17.98
CA ASP A 210 24.32 31.50 18.55
C ASP A 210 25.65 32.27 18.46
N ALA A 211 26.80 31.59 18.59
CA ALA A 211 28.11 32.20 18.43
C ALA A 211 28.38 32.62 16.96
N THR A 212 28.06 31.75 16.00
CA THR A 212 28.19 32.05 14.56
C THR A 212 27.26 33.18 14.12
N ASN A 213 26.02 33.20 14.60
CA ASN A 213 25.06 34.28 14.31
C ASN A 213 25.53 35.63 14.86
N LYS A 214 26.08 35.67 16.09
CA LYS A 214 26.66 36.90 16.66
C LYS A 214 27.84 37.41 15.83
N HIS A 215 28.70 36.52 15.32
CA HIS A 215 29.80 36.90 14.44
C HIS A 215 29.30 37.48 13.10
N HIS A 216 28.30 36.86 12.46
CA HIS A 216 27.74 37.36 11.21
C HIS A 216 27.05 38.71 11.38
N LYS A 217 26.32 38.91 12.49
CA LYS A 217 25.69 40.20 12.82
C LYS A 217 26.72 41.32 13.01
N ARG A 218 27.79 41.06 13.79
CA ARG A 218 28.90 42.02 13.97
C ARG A 218 29.61 42.37 12.65
N LYS A 219 29.79 41.40 11.74
CA LYS A 219 30.40 41.64 10.42
C LYS A 219 29.50 42.49 9.51
N ARG A 220 28.17 42.29 9.56
CA ARG A 220 27.18 43.10 8.83
C ARG A 220 27.10 44.54 9.36
N GLU A 221 27.08 44.72 10.68
CA GLU A 221 27.08 46.05 11.30
C GLU A 221 28.35 46.85 10.98
N ARG A 222 29.53 46.21 10.97
CA ARG A 222 30.79 46.85 10.55
C ARG A 222 30.77 47.27 9.08
N LYS A 223 30.19 46.47 8.18
CA LYS A 223 30.01 46.85 6.78
C LYS A 223 29.04 48.03 6.61
N HIS A 224 27.94 48.05 7.36
CA HIS A 224 26.96 49.15 7.28
C HIS A 224 27.51 50.48 7.81
N LYS A 225 28.30 50.46 8.91
CA LYS A 225 28.95 51.67 9.42
C LYS A 225 29.96 52.25 8.41
N ARG A 226 30.76 51.40 7.74
CA ARG A 226 31.72 51.85 6.71
C ARG A 226 31.06 52.49 5.48
N ARG A 227 29.86 52.07 5.10
CA ARG A 227 29.13 52.66 3.96
C ARG A 227 28.49 54.01 4.30
N ARG A 228 28.17 54.26 5.57
CA ARG A 228 27.60 55.53 6.04
C ARG A 228 28.64 56.63 6.28
N SER A 229 29.91 56.28 6.44
CA SER A 229 31.02 57.22 6.63
C SER A 229 31.71 57.66 5.31
N HIS A 230 31.14 57.32 4.16
CA HIS A 230 31.64 57.69 2.82
C HIS A 230 30.58 58.39 1.96
N SER A 231 29.47 58.79 2.60
CA SER A 231 28.48 59.72 2.06
C SER A 231 28.46 60.96 2.92
#